data_AF-A0A816K5I2-F1
#
_entry.id   AF-A0A816K5I2-F1
#
_cell.length_a   1.000
_cell.length_b   1.000
_cell.length_c   1.000
_cell.angle_alpha   90.00
_cell.angle_beta   90.00
_cell.angle_gamma   90.00
#
_symmetry.space_group_name_H-M   'P 1'
#
loop_
_entity.id
_entity.type
_entity.pdbx_description
1 polymer ?
#
loop_
_entity_poly.entity_id
_entity_poly.type
_entity_poly.pdbx_seq_one_letter_code
_entity_poly.pdbx_strand_id
1 'polypeptide(L)'
;MAGLYDCDSEVKAFDEMKIGVKGLVDAGITHIPRIFHHSPHVTVANPTIPSSTVVIPTIDLGGGMFESPVTRENVVAEVRDAVEKFRFFQVIKHGIPLDVMEKMKEGTRGFHEQDTEVKRGFYSRDITK
;
A
#
# COMPACT_ATOMS: atom_id res chain seq x y z
N MET A 1 19.44 -35.39 0.40
CA MET A 1 20.10 -34.16 -0.07
C MET A 1 19.02 -33.20 -0.53
N ALA A 2 18.75 -32.13 0.22
CA ALA A 2 17.88 -31.08 -0.28
C ALA A 2 18.63 -30.35 -1.40
N GLY A 3 18.09 -30.35 -2.62
CA GLY A 3 18.65 -29.57 -3.72
C GLY A 3 18.76 -28.11 -3.30
N LEU A 4 19.85 -27.44 -3.71
CA LEU A 4 20.05 -26.02 -3.49
C LEU A 4 18.84 -25.26 -4.06
N TYR A 5 18.19 -24.46 -3.23
CA TYR A 5 17.04 -23.66 -3.64
C TYR A 5 17.51 -22.58 -4.63
N ASP A 6 16.99 -22.63 -5.86
CA ASP A 6 17.25 -21.63 -6.90
C ASP A 6 16.15 -20.57 -6.89
N CYS A 7 16.39 -19.51 -6.11
CA CYS A 7 15.47 -18.38 -5.98
C CYS A 7 15.26 -17.65 -7.31
N ASP A 8 16.31 -17.54 -8.13
CA ASP A 8 16.26 -16.75 -9.37
C ASP A 8 15.35 -17.41 -10.39
N SER A 9 15.42 -18.74 -10.51
CA SER A 9 14.51 -19.51 -11.37
C SER A 9 13.05 -19.41 -10.92
N GLU A 10 12.76 -19.45 -9.62
CA GLU A 10 11.39 -19.31 -9.10
C GLU A 10 10.84 -17.89 -9.32
N VAL A 11 11.65 -16.85 -9.10
CA VAL A 11 11.27 -15.45 -9.40
C VAL A 11 10.96 -15.28 -10.89
N LYS A 12 11.81 -15.83 -11.75
CA LYS A 12 11.63 -15.75 -13.21
C LYS A 12 10.34 -16.47 -13.65
N ALA A 13 10.09 -17.68 -13.14
CA ALA A 13 8.86 -18.40 -13.44
C ALA A 13 7.61 -17.62 -13.00
N PHE A 14 7.62 -17.05 -11.80
CA PHE A 14 6.52 -16.21 -11.32
C PHE A 14 6.31 -14.95 -12.19
N ASP A 15 7.41 -14.30 -12.60
CA ASP A 15 7.38 -13.14 -13.49
C ASP A 15 6.72 -13.46 -14.84
N GLU A 16 7.13 -14.57 -15.46
CA GLU A 16 6.67 -15.02 -16.77
C GLU A 16 5.18 -15.38 -16.79
N MET A 17 4.62 -15.83 -15.65
CA MET A 17 3.19 -16.07 -15.51
C MET A 17 2.37 -14.78 -15.67
N LYS A 18 2.93 -13.62 -15.28
CA LYS A 18 2.29 -12.29 -15.37
C LYS A 18 0.91 -12.20 -14.72
N ILE A 19 0.65 -13.05 -13.72
CA ILE A 19 -0.64 -13.15 -13.03
C ILE A 19 -0.67 -12.34 -11.72
N GLY A 20 0.50 -11.92 -11.23
CA GLY A 20 0.67 -11.25 -9.94
C GLY A 20 0.32 -12.14 -8.74
N VAL A 21 0.45 -11.61 -7.53
CA VAL A 21 0.17 -12.36 -6.30
C VAL A 21 -1.31 -12.74 -6.16
N LYS A 22 -2.23 -11.89 -6.63
CA LYS A 22 -3.67 -12.20 -6.65
C LYS A 22 -3.94 -13.46 -7.49
N GLY A 23 -3.31 -13.61 -8.64
CA GLY A 23 -3.49 -14.79 -9.49
C GLY A 23 -3.07 -16.09 -8.81
N LEU A 24 -2.07 -16.05 -7.92
CA LEU A 24 -1.71 -17.21 -7.09
C LEU A 24 -2.82 -17.55 -6.09
N VAL A 25 -3.39 -16.52 -5.44
CA VAL A 25 -4.52 -16.69 -4.51
C VAL A 25 -5.74 -17.26 -5.22
N ASP A 26 -6.11 -16.70 -6.39
CA ASP A 26 -7.23 -17.16 -7.21
C ASP A 26 -7.02 -18.61 -7.70
N ALA A 27 -5.78 -19.03 -7.94
CA ALA A 27 -5.41 -20.40 -8.29
C ALA A 27 -5.49 -21.39 -7.10
N GLY A 28 -5.76 -20.91 -5.89
CA GLY A 28 -5.97 -21.77 -4.72
C GLY A 28 -4.70 -22.43 -4.19
N ILE A 29 -3.54 -21.77 -4.31
CA ILE A 29 -2.28 -22.33 -3.78
C ILE A 29 -2.40 -22.69 -2.30
N THR A 30 -1.87 -23.84 -1.91
CA THR A 30 -1.91 -24.31 -0.51
C THR A 30 -0.65 -23.94 0.27
N HIS A 31 0.41 -23.54 -0.44
CA HIS A 31 1.69 -23.14 0.14
C HIS A 31 2.18 -21.85 -0.51
N ILE A 32 2.72 -20.95 0.32
CA ILE A 32 3.33 -19.71 -0.14
C ILE A 32 4.66 -20.07 -0.85
N PRO A 33 4.89 -19.57 -2.09
CA PRO A 33 6.17 -19.73 -2.78
C PRO A 33 7.34 -19.19 -1.94
N ARG A 34 8.49 -19.86 -2.00
CA ARG A 34 9.64 -19.54 -1.14
C ARG A 34 10.21 -18.16 -1.43
N ILE A 35 9.98 -17.63 -2.64
CA ILE A 35 10.34 -16.25 -3.01
C ILE A 35 9.65 -15.18 -2.16
N PHE A 36 8.52 -15.49 -1.50
CA PHE A 36 7.81 -14.57 -0.60
C PHE A 36 8.14 -14.79 0.88
N HIS A 37 8.99 -15.75 1.20
CA HIS A 37 9.40 -15.98 2.58
C HIS A 37 10.37 -14.88 3.01
N HIS A 38 10.10 -14.29 4.18
CA HIS A 38 11.05 -13.37 4.77
C HIS A 38 12.35 -14.11 5.08
N SER A 39 13.49 -13.50 4.75
CA SER A 39 14.79 -14.03 5.16
C SER A 39 14.82 -14.14 6.69
N PRO A 40 15.40 -15.20 7.27
CA PRO A 40 15.54 -15.33 8.72
C PRO A 40 16.37 -14.19 9.36
N HIS A 41 17.10 -13.40 8.55
CA HIS A 41 17.80 -12.20 8.99
C HIS A 41 16.93 -10.94 9.03
N VAL A 42 15.73 -10.98 8.44
CA VAL A 42 14.71 -9.94 8.57
C VAL A 42 13.77 -10.38 9.68
N THR A 43 14.18 -10.14 10.92
CA THR A 43 13.28 -10.21 12.09
C THR A 43 12.26 -9.08 11.94
N VAL A 44 11.19 -9.32 11.18
CA VAL A 44 9.95 -8.59 11.40
C VAL A 44 9.50 -9.08 12.77
N ALA A 45 9.80 -8.28 13.82
CA ALA A 45 9.13 -8.50 15.08
C ALA A 45 7.65 -8.56 14.77
N ASN A 46 6.99 -9.69 15.03
CA ASN A 46 5.53 -9.72 15.07
C ASN A 46 5.14 -8.49 15.87
N PRO A 47 4.27 -7.59 15.35
CA PRO A 47 4.00 -6.33 16.02
C PRO A 47 3.51 -6.64 17.43
N THR A 48 4.43 -6.55 18.40
CA THR A 48 4.08 -6.56 19.80
C THR A 48 3.22 -5.31 19.92
N ILE A 49 1.93 -5.49 20.20
CA ILE A 49 1.02 -4.37 20.44
C ILE A 49 1.75 -3.45 21.42
N PRO A 50 2.18 -2.25 20.99
CA PRO A 50 2.96 -1.41 21.88
C PRO A 50 2.05 -1.08 23.06
N SER A 51 2.58 -1.25 24.27
CA SER A 51 1.87 -0.87 25.51
C SER A 51 1.55 0.63 25.57
N SER A 52 2.16 1.42 24.67
CA SER A 52 1.78 2.79 24.37
C SER A 52 0.88 2.83 23.13
N THR A 53 -0.35 3.30 23.30
CA THR A 53 -1.20 3.75 22.21
C THR A 53 -0.56 5.00 21.59
N VAL A 54 0.39 4.81 20.67
CA VAL A 54 0.87 5.90 19.81
C VAL A 54 -0.29 6.29 18.90
N VAL A 55 -0.95 7.39 19.24
CA VAL A 55 -2.03 7.94 18.42
C VAL A 55 -1.40 8.76 17.30
N ILE A 56 -1.55 8.28 16.06
CA ILE A 56 -1.14 9.03 14.87
C ILE A 56 -1.96 10.34 14.80
N PRO A 57 -1.33 11.52 14.63
CA PRO A 57 -2.04 12.78 14.54
C PRO A 57 -3.08 12.76 13.41
N THR A 58 -4.25 13.33 13.65
CA THR A 58 -5.30 13.53 12.64
C THR A 58 -5.58 15.03 12.54
N ILE A 59 -5.42 15.60 11.36
CA ILE A 59 -5.49 17.05 11.11
C ILE A 59 -6.74 17.38 10.28
N ASP A 60 -7.53 18.34 10.75
CA ASP A 60 -8.71 18.84 10.02
C ASP A 60 -8.31 19.96 9.06
N LEU A 61 -8.52 19.75 7.75
CA LEU A 61 -8.18 20.72 6.70
C LEU A 61 -9.33 21.67 6.34
N GLY A 62 -10.43 21.69 7.11
CA GLY A 62 -11.52 22.66 6.96
C GLY A 62 -12.31 22.56 5.65
N GLY A 63 -12.26 21.42 4.98
CA GLY A 63 -12.85 21.24 3.64
C GLY A 63 -12.03 21.87 2.52
N GLY A 64 -10.78 22.30 2.79
CA GLY A 64 -9.98 23.09 1.86
C GLY A 64 -10.42 24.56 1.75
N MET A 65 -11.41 24.96 2.56
CA MET A 65 -11.90 26.34 2.66
C MET A 65 -11.60 26.87 4.06
N PHE A 66 -10.68 27.82 4.15
CA PHE A 66 -10.33 28.45 5.42
C PHE A 66 -11.09 29.76 5.58
N GLU A 67 -11.80 29.92 6.69
CA GLU A 67 -12.59 31.13 6.99
C GLU A 67 -11.71 32.38 7.13
N SER A 68 -10.45 32.21 7.54
CA SER A 68 -9.47 33.29 7.68
C SER A 68 -8.02 32.82 7.52
N PRO A 69 -7.07 33.75 7.24
CA PRO A 69 -5.64 33.44 7.24
C PRO A 69 -5.17 32.78 8.54
N VAL A 70 -5.70 33.21 9.69
CA VAL A 70 -5.36 32.66 11.02
C VAL A 70 -5.74 31.19 11.13
N THR A 71 -6.93 30.80 10.66
CA THR A 71 -7.35 29.39 10.66
C THR A 71 -6.44 28.51 9.81
N ARG A 72 -5.94 29.04 8.68
CA ARG A 72 -4.96 28.35 7.84
C ARG A 72 -3.60 28.22 8.51
N GLU A 73 -3.12 29.28 9.18
CA GLU A 73 -1.84 29.26 9.90
C GLU A 73 -1.81 28.22 11.02
N ASN A 74 -2.93 28.05 11.75
CA ASN A 74 -3.05 27.02 12.78
C ASN A 74 -2.92 25.61 12.19
N VAL A 75 -3.61 25.31 11.08
CA VAL A 75 -3.50 24.01 10.41
C VAL A 75 -2.07 23.77 9.89
N VAL A 76 -1.41 24.80 9.34
CA VAL A 76 0.00 24.69 8.93
C VAL A 76 0.91 24.39 10.12
N ALA A 77 0.65 24.98 11.30
CA ALA A 77 1.40 24.69 12.51
C ALA A 77 1.20 23.24 12.99
N GLU A 78 -0.02 22.72 12.93
CA GLU A 78 -0.31 21.30 13.23
C GLU A 78 0.40 20.35 12.28
N VAL A 79 0.39 20.64 10.97
CA VAL A 79 1.12 19.84 9.97
C VAL A 79 2.62 19.83 10.26
N ARG A 80 3.20 21.00 10.58
CA ARG A 80 4.62 21.10 10.95
C ARG A 80 4.93 20.22 12.18
N ASP A 81 4.13 20.34 13.23
CA ASP A 81 4.31 19.56 14.47
C ASP A 81 4.23 18.05 14.22
N ALA A 82 3.25 17.62 13.41
CA ALA A 82 3.07 16.22 13.06
C ALA A 82 4.23 15.67 12.22
N VAL A 83 4.73 16.45 11.25
CA VAL A 83 5.91 16.07 10.44
C VAL A 83 7.17 16.00 11.30
N GLU A 84 7.37 16.91 12.25
CA GLU A 84 8.55 16.92 13.12
C GLU A 84 8.57 15.73 14.09
N LYS A 85 7.42 15.43 14.71
CA LYS A 85 7.32 14.39 15.75
C LYS A 85 7.06 12.99 15.22
N PHE A 86 6.19 12.85 14.22
CA PHE A 86 5.67 11.55 13.77
C PHE A 86 6.09 11.17 12.38
N ARG A 87 6.48 12.13 11.53
CA ARG A 87 6.76 11.93 10.09
C ARG A 87 5.57 11.36 9.30
N PHE A 88 4.41 11.22 9.94
CA PHE A 88 3.18 10.65 9.40
C PHE A 88 1.98 11.22 10.14
N PHE A 89 0.89 11.49 9.42
CA PHE A 89 -0.36 12.00 9.97
C PHE A 89 -1.52 11.62 9.03
N GLN A 90 -2.73 11.65 9.58
CA GLN A 90 -3.98 11.49 8.85
C GLN A 90 -4.62 12.87 8.63
N VAL A 91 -5.43 13.00 7.58
CA VAL A 91 -6.18 14.23 7.31
C VAL A 91 -7.67 13.93 7.20
N ILE A 92 -8.49 14.82 7.73
CA ILE A 92 -9.95 14.81 7.59
C ILE A 92 -10.43 16.13 7.00
N LYS A 93 -11.64 16.13 6.44
CA LYS A 93 -12.21 17.27 5.69
C LYS A 93 -11.18 17.87 4.73
N HIS A 94 -10.52 17.03 3.93
CA HIS A 94 -9.50 17.45 2.97
C HIS A 94 -10.06 18.14 1.71
N GLY A 95 -11.38 18.32 1.62
CA GLY A 95 -12.06 18.97 0.49
C GLY A 95 -12.26 18.08 -0.75
N ILE A 96 -11.74 16.85 -0.75
CA ILE A 96 -12.00 15.86 -1.80
C ILE A 96 -13.35 15.20 -1.52
N PRO A 97 -14.30 15.21 -2.46
CA PRO A 97 -15.59 14.57 -2.29
C PRO A 97 -15.46 13.07 -1.96
N LEU A 98 -16.29 12.58 -1.04
CA LEU A 98 -16.28 11.17 -0.63
C LEU A 98 -16.58 10.23 -1.80
N ASP A 99 -17.47 10.61 -2.71
CA ASP A 99 -17.83 9.80 -3.87
C ASP A 99 -16.64 9.58 -4.82
N VAL A 100 -15.74 10.56 -4.94
CA VAL A 100 -14.50 10.42 -5.71
C VAL A 100 -13.58 9.38 -5.08
N MET A 101 -13.44 9.39 -3.74
CA MET A 101 -12.64 8.39 -3.03
C MET A 101 -13.23 6.98 -3.13
N GLU A 102 -14.55 6.85 -3.03
CA GLU A 102 -15.25 5.57 -3.23
C GLU A 102 -15.05 5.05 -4.65
N LYS A 103 -15.29 5.88 -5.68
CA LYS A 103 -15.06 5.52 -7.08
C LYS A 103 -13.62 5.11 -7.35
N MET A 104 -12.64 5.72 -6.70
CA MET A 104 -11.23 5.31 -6.84
C MET A 104 -10.97 3.91 -6.25
N LYS A 105 -11.56 3.61 -5.08
CA LYS A 105 -11.49 2.28 -4.48
C LYS A 105 -12.20 1.23 -5.34
N GLU A 106 -13.39 1.55 -5.84
CA GLU A 106 -14.17 0.70 -6.74
C GLU A 106 -13.46 0.46 -8.06
N GLY A 107 -12.90 1.50 -8.69
CA GLY A 107 -12.13 1.39 -9.93
C GLY A 107 -10.87 0.55 -9.75
N THR A 108 -10.14 0.75 -8.65
CA THR A 108 -8.97 -0.06 -8.30
C THR A 108 -9.34 -1.53 -8.11
N ARG A 109 -10.40 -1.81 -7.35
CA ARG A 109 -10.92 -3.17 -7.17
C ARG A 109 -11.35 -3.77 -8.49
N GLY A 110 -12.17 -3.05 -9.26
CA GLY A 110 -12.68 -3.46 -10.57
C GLY A 110 -11.55 -3.79 -11.54
N PHE A 111 -10.47 -3.02 -11.57
CA PHE A 111 -9.27 -3.36 -12.35
C PHE A 111 -8.65 -4.69 -11.91
N HIS A 112 -8.43 -4.88 -10.61
CA HIS A 112 -7.75 -6.08 -10.10
C HIS A 112 -8.62 -7.34 -10.15
N GLU A 113 -9.96 -7.22 -10.19
CA GLU A 113 -10.91 -8.33 -10.35
C GLU A 113 -11.15 -8.74 -11.81
N GLN A 114 -10.62 -8.00 -12.80
CA GLN A 114 -10.68 -8.44 -14.20
C GLN A 114 -9.92 -9.75 -14.43
N ASP A 115 -10.29 -10.45 -15.49
CA ASP A 115 -9.59 -11.62 -15.99
C ASP A 115 -8.09 -11.33 -16.16
N THR A 116 -7.28 -12.30 -15.75
CA THR A 116 -5.82 -12.20 -15.79
C THR A 116 -5.30 -11.89 -17.19
N GLU A 117 -5.94 -12.41 -18.23
CA GLU A 117 -5.59 -12.15 -19.63
C GLU A 117 -5.68 -10.66 -20.00
N VAL A 118 -6.69 -9.95 -19.46
CA VAL A 118 -6.86 -8.51 -19.67
C VAL A 118 -5.77 -7.73 -18.95
N LYS A 119 -5.55 -8.03 -17.66
CA LYS A 119 -4.51 -7.38 -16.85
C LYS A 119 -3.11 -7.61 -17.39
N ARG A 120 -2.84 -8.77 -18.01
CA ARG A 120 -1.54 -9.12 -18.61
C ARG A 120 -1.12 -8.14 -19.70
N GLY A 121 -2.05 -7.51 -20.40
CA GLY A 121 -1.76 -6.45 -21.39
C GLY A 121 -1.11 -5.20 -20.77
N PHE A 122 -1.34 -4.96 -19.48
CA PHE A 122 -0.76 -3.83 -18.72
C PHE A 122 0.55 -4.20 -18.01
N TYR A 123 0.96 -5.48 -18.02
CA TYR A 123 2.17 -5.92 -17.36
C TYR A 123 3.42 -5.39 -18.08
N SER A 124 4.28 -4.68 -17.37
CA SER A 124 5.56 -4.17 -17.89
C SER A 124 6.65 -4.24 -16.84
N ARG A 125 7.85 -4.65 -17.25
CA ARG A 125 9.11 -4.48 -16.51
C ARG A 125 9.95 -3.33 -17.07
N ASP A 126 9.53 -2.76 -18.18
CA ASP A 126 10.17 -1.61 -18.78
C ASP A 126 9.80 -0.36 -17.99
N ILE A 127 10.79 0.25 -17.36
CA ILE A 127 10.69 1.47 -16.56
C ILE A 127 10.60 2.74 -17.43
N THR A 128 10.83 2.61 -18.74
CA THR A 128 10.77 3.71 -19.71
C THR A 128 9.44 3.77 -20.46
N LYS A 129 8.54 2.83 -20.16
CA LYS A 129 7.19 2.75 -20.72
C LYS A 129 6.19 3.63 -19.96
#